data_AF-A0A530Y4R7-F1
#
_entry.id   AF-A0A530Y4R7-F1
#
_cell.length_a   1.000
_cell.length_b   1.000
_cell.length_c   1.000
_cell.angle_alpha   90.00
_cell.angle_beta   90.00
_cell.angle_gamma   90.00
#
_symmetry.space_group_name_H-M   'P 1'
#
loop_
_entity.id
_entity.type
_entity.pdbx_description
1 polymer ?
#
loop_
_entity_poly.entity_id
_entity_poly.type
_entity_poly.pdbx_seq_one_letter_code
_entity_poly.pdbx_strand_id
1 'polypeptide(L)'
;VVWRKTNPMPNFRGRRFQNAHETMIWASRDQKGKGYTFNYEALKASNDDIQMRSDWLFPICTGAERLKNENGDKLHPTQKPEALLARIMMASTKPGDIVLDPFFGSGTTGAVAKRLGRHFVGIEREQAYIDAANERIDAVRPLDGAALTVLTGKRAEPRVAFVSLIDTGLMLPGATLYDAKKRWAA
;
A
#
# COMPACT_ATOMS: atom_id res chain seq x y z
N VAL A 1 -2.54 -4.62 13.25
CA VAL A 1 -3.49 -3.68 12.61
C VAL A 1 -4.88 -4.31 12.63
N VAL A 2 -5.90 -3.56 13.02
CA VAL A 2 -7.30 -4.04 13.07
C VAL A 2 -8.06 -3.43 11.91
N TRP A 3 -8.58 -4.27 11.01
CA TRP A 3 -9.53 -3.84 10.00
C TRP A 3 -10.94 -3.89 10.58
N ARG A 4 -11.53 -2.71 10.82
CA ARG A 4 -12.93 -2.53 11.21
C ARG A 4 -13.79 -2.46 9.96
N LYS A 5 -14.79 -3.34 9.89
CA LYS A 5 -15.75 -3.43 8.77
C LYS A 5 -16.83 -2.37 8.98
N THR A 6 -17.09 -1.53 7.97
CA THR A 6 -18.19 -0.55 8.04
C THR A 6 -19.56 -1.20 7.89
N ASN A 7 -19.65 -2.26 7.09
CA ASN A 7 -20.87 -3.00 6.76
C ASN A 7 -20.70 -4.52 7.05
N PRO A 8 -20.42 -4.91 8.31
CA PRO A 8 -20.28 -6.32 8.66
C PRO A 8 -21.60 -7.07 8.53
N MET A 9 -21.54 -8.35 8.17
CA MET A 9 -22.72 -9.21 8.16
C MET A 9 -23.31 -9.33 9.58
N PRO A 10 -24.64 -9.17 9.77
CA PRO A 10 -25.27 -9.32 11.08
C PRO A 10 -25.12 -10.74 11.65
N ASN A 11 -25.12 -10.86 12.98
CA ASN A 11 -25.25 -12.14 13.65
C ASN A 11 -26.73 -12.46 13.88
N PHE A 12 -27.32 -13.25 13.00
CA PHE A 12 -28.76 -13.56 13.04
C PHE A 12 -29.17 -14.49 14.19
N ARG A 13 -28.23 -15.23 14.80
CA ARG A 13 -28.55 -16.20 15.85
C ARG A 13 -28.55 -15.61 17.25
N GLY A 14 -28.07 -14.38 17.43
CA GLY A 14 -28.07 -13.67 18.72
C GLY A 14 -27.22 -14.31 19.83
N ARG A 15 -26.37 -15.30 19.51
CA ARG A 15 -25.58 -16.05 20.51
C ARG A 15 -24.21 -15.47 20.80
N ARG A 16 -23.75 -14.51 19.99
CA ARG A 16 -22.40 -13.92 20.06
C ARG A 16 -22.44 -12.49 19.56
N PHE A 17 -21.40 -11.72 19.89
CA PHE A 17 -21.15 -10.43 19.25
C PHE A 17 -21.01 -10.58 17.72
N GLN A 18 -21.27 -9.49 17.02
CA GLN A 18 -21.09 -9.42 15.58
C GLN A 18 -19.60 -9.40 15.23
N ASN A 19 -19.20 -10.22 14.25
CA ASN A 19 -17.81 -10.25 13.75
C ASN A 19 -17.55 -9.04 12.84
N ALA A 20 -17.31 -7.88 13.48
CA ALA A 20 -17.17 -6.59 12.82
C ALA A 20 -15.72 -6.17 12.52
N HIS A 21 -14.74 -7.04 12.76
CA HIS A 21 -13.34 -6.76 12.43
C HIS A 21 -12.55 -8.02 12.04
N GLU A 22 -11.39 -7.80 11.44
CA GLU A 22 -10.33 -8.79 11.21
C GLU A 22 -8.98 -8.21 11.66
N THR A 23 -8.05 -9.09 12.01
CA THR A 23 -6.72 -8.69 12.54
C THR A 23 -5.64 -9.04 11.53
N MET A 24 -4.74 -8.08 11.27
CA MET A 24 -3.56 -8.24 10.45
C MET A 24 -2.31 -8.03 11.29
N ILE A 25 -1.27 -8.83 11.01
CA ILE A 25 0.03 -8.73 11.65
C ILE A 25 1.01 -8.14 10.63
N TRP A 26 1.77 -7.14 11.05
CA TRP A 26 2.89 -6.59 10.27
C TRP A 26 4.17 -6.84 11.05
N ALA A 27 5.14 -7.48 10.40
CA ALA A 27 6.40 -7.89 10.99
C ALA A 27 7.56 -7.72 9.99
N SER A 28 8.75 -7.43 10.50
CA SER A 28 10.00 -7.50 9.74
C SER A 28 10.59 -8.91 9.83
N ARG A 29 11.44 -9.27 8.85
CA ARG A 29 12.15 -10.56 8.84
C ARG A 29 12.99 -10.77 10.10
N ASP A 30 13.75 -9.74 10.47
CA ASP A 30 14.69 -9.79 11.59
C ASP A 30 14.21 -8.87 12.73
N GLN A 31 14.29 -9.33 13.97
CA GLN A 31 13.87 -8.57 15.16
C GLN A 31 14.61 -7.23 15.32
N LYS A 32 15.90 -7.21 14.96
CA LYS A 32 16.76 -6.01 15.01
C LYS A 32 16.86 -5.30 13.66
N GLY A 33 16.16 -5.77 12.63
CA GLY A 33 16.18 -5.18 11.30
C GLY A 33 15.52 -3.81 11.30
N LYS A 34 16.27 -2.77 10.92
CA LYS A 34 15.77 -1.39 10.83
C LYS A 34 15.48 -0.92 9.40
N GLY A 35 15.80 -1.74 8.41
CA GLY A 35 15.71 -1.41 6.97
C GLY A 35 14.37 -1.76 6.32
N TYR A 36 13.30 -1.97 7.08
CA TYR A 36 11.98 -2.23 6.50
C TYR A 36 11.39 -0.95 5.91
N THR A 37 10.61 -1.10 4.83
CA THR A 37 9.91 0.04 4.22
C THR A 37 8.70 0.40 5.08
N PHE A 38 8.60 1.68 5.43
CA PHE A 38 7.39 2.26 6.01
C PHE A 38 7.22 3.70 5.51
N ASN A 39 6.29 3.91 4.58
CA ASN A 39 6.07 5.20 3.93
C ASN A 39 5.21 6.12 4.81
N TYR A 40 5.77 6.55 5.93
CA TYR A 40 5.06 7.34 6.95
C TYR A 40 4.39 8.59 6.40
N GLU A 41 5.12 9.39 5.62
CA GLU A 41 4.60 10.67 5.09
C GLU A 41 3.47 10.44 4.08
N ALA A 42 3.57 9.41 3.23
CA ALA A 42 2.50 9.07 2.31
C ALA A 42 1.22 8.64 3.05
N LEU A 43 1.36 7.83 4.11
CA LEU A 43 0.21 7.44 4.94
C LEU A 43 -0.41 8.62 5.67
N LYS A 44 0.42 9.53 6.19
CA LYS A 44 -0.01 10.75 6.86
C LYS A 44 -0.77 11.68 5.89
N ALA A 45 -0.21 11.93 4.71
CA ALA A 45 -0.85 12.73 3.67
C ALA A 45 -2.20 12.13 3.22
N SER A 46 -2.30 10.80 3.14
CA SER A 46 -3.55 10.10 2.80
C SER A 46 -4.62 10.11 3.90
N ASN A 47 -4.30 10.68 5.07
CA ASN A 47 -5.13 10.66 6.27
C ASN A 47 -5.21 12.07 6.88
N ASP A 48 -5.51 13.06 6.02
CA ASP A 48 -5.70 14.47 6.37
C ASP A 48 -4.52 15.08 7.15
N ASP A 49 -3.31 14.72 6.75
CA ASP A 49 -2.06 15.08 7.43
C ASP A 49 -1.98 14.65 8.91
N ILE A 50 -2.76 13.64 9.30
CA ILE A 50 -2.76 13.02 10.62
C ILE A 50 -2.11 11.64 10.53
N GLN A 51 -1.34 11.28 11.56
CA GLN A 51 -0.71 9.97 11.64
C GLN A 51 -1.75 8.84 11.51
N MET A 52 -1.49 7.92 10.57
CA MET A 52 -2.31 6.73 10.39
C MET A 52 -2.29 5.86 11.65
N ARG A 53 -3.48 5.55 12.16
CA ARG A 53 -3.65 4.68 13.33
C ARG A 53 -3.62 3.20 12.95
N SER A 54 -3.62 2.35 13.96
CA SER A 54 -3.63 0.88 13.79
C SER A 54 -5.04 0.30 13.57
N ASP A 55 -6.10 1.12 13.67
CA ASP A 55 -7.48 0.76 13.39
C ASP A 55 -7.94 1.36 12.05
N TRP A 56 -8.18 0.49 11.06
CA TRP A 56 -8.53 0.91 9.71
C TRP A 56 -10.00 0.61 9.42
N LEU A 57 -10.73 1.63 9.00
CA LEU A 57 -12.13 1.51 8.66
C LEU A 57 -12.30 1.33 7.14
N PHE A 58 -12.79 0.16 6.73
CA PHE A 58 -13.07 -0.14 5.32
C PHE A 58 -14.34 -0.98 5.17
N PRO A 59 -15.09 -0.83 4.06
CA PRO A 59 -16.17 -1.75 3.74
C PRO A 59 -15.66 -3.15 3.39
N ILE A 60 -16.54 -4.14 3.49
CA ILE A 60 -16.30 -5.45 2.90
C ILE A 60 -16.37 -5.36 1.37
N CYS A 61 -15.72 -6.31 0.68
CA CYS A 61 -15.76 -6.40 -0.78
C CYS A 61 -17.18 -6.73 -1.27
N THR A 62 -17.82 -5.76 -1.93
CA THR A 62 -19.21 -5.78 -2.40
C THR A 62 -19.33 -5.05 -3.74
N GLY A 63 -20.50 -5.14 -4.40
CA GLY A 63 -20.76 -4.41 -5.64
C GLY A 63 -19.94 -4.94 -6.81
N ALA A 64 -19.55 -4.04 -7.72
CA ALA A 64 -18.80 -4.38 -8.93
C ALA A 64 -17.40 -4.96 -8.67
N GLU A 65 -16.79 -4.63 -7.52
CA GLU A 65 -15.49 -5.19 -7.13
C GLU A 65 -15.58 -6.69 -6.83
N ARG A 66 -16.76 -7.17 -6.41
CA ARG A 66 -16.96 -8.56 -5.98
C ARG A 66 -17.14 -9.45 -7.20
N LEU A 67 -16.17 -10.32 -7.48
CA LEU A 67 -16.24 -11.22 -8.63
C LEU A 67 -17.37 -12.23 -8.47
N LYS A 68 -18.03 -12.50 -9.59
CA LYS A 68 -19.12 -13.46 -9.70
C LYS A 68 -18.76 -14.56 -10.69
N ASN A 69 -19.31 -15.75 -10.49
CA ASN A 69 -19.25 -16.82 -11.48
C ASN A 69 -20.35 -16.62 -12.55
N GLU A 70 -20.40 -17.52 -13.52
CA GLU A 70 -21.38 -17.50 -14.62
C GLU A 70 -22.85 -17.51 -14.14
N ASN A 71 -23.12 -18.12 -12.98
CA ASN A 71 -24.44 -18.18 -12.37
C ASN A 71 -24.82 -16.88 -11.61
N GLY A 72 -23.92 -15.91 -11.54
CA GLY A 72 -24.10 -14.66 -10.80
C GLY A 72 -23.84 -14.78 -9.28
N ASP A 73 -23.41 -15.95 -8.81
CA ASP A 73 -23.02 -16.19 -7.43
C ASP A 73 -21.62 -15.66 -7.13
N LYS A 74 -21.30 -15.49 -5.85
CA LYS A 74 -19.97 -15.05 -5.41
C LYS A 74 -18.94 -16.09 -5.85
N LEU A 75 -17.97 -15.67 -6.66
CA LEU A 75 -16.91 -16.55 -7.12
C LEU A 75 -16.03 -17.02 -5.95
N HIS A 76 -15.53 -16.07 -5.15
CA HIS A 76 -14.67 -16.35 -4.01
C HIS A 76 -15.36 -15.95 -2.69
N PRO A 77 -15.43 -16.84 -1.68
CA PRO A 77 -16.16 -16.55 -0.45
C PRO A 77 -15.47 -15.46 0.39
N THR A 78 -14.15 -15.39 0.36
CA THR A 78 -13.33 -14.57 1.26
C THR A 78 -12.51 -13.48 0.54
N GLN A 79 -12.97 -13.04 -0.64
CA GLN A 79 -12.34 -11.96 -1.41
C GLN A 79 -12.16 -10.71 -0.53
N LYS A 80 -10.93 -10.19 -0.49
CA LYS A 80 -10.58 -9.00 0.28
C LYS A 80 -10.77 -7.73 -0.56
N PRO A 81 -11.16 -6.60 0.07
CA PRO A 81 -11.37 -5.34 -0.63
C PRO A 81 -10.06 -4.72 -1.13
N GLU A 82 -10.03 -4.23 -2.37
CA GLU A 82 -8.83 -3.64 -2.99
C GLU A 82 -8.24 -2.50 -2.16
N ALA A 83 -9.09 -1.64 -1.58
CA ALA A 83 -8.65 -0.49 -0.79
C ALA A 83 -7.80 -0.89 0.45
N LEU A 84 -8.10 -2.05 1.04
CA LEU A 84 -7.32 -2.59 2.16
C LEU A 84 -5.91 -2.98 1.71
N LEU A 85 -5.81 -3.72 0.61
CA LEU A 85 -4.53 -4.15 0.03
C LEU A 85 -3.72 -2.95 -0.47
N ALA A 86 -4.40 -1.95 -1.05
CA ALA A 86 -3.75 -0.72 -1.51
C ALA A 86 -3.09 0.01 -0.34
N ARG A 87 -3.77 0.14 0.82
CA ARG A 87 -3.18 0.74 2.01
C ARG A 87 -1.98 -0.06 2.54
N ILE A 88 -2.06 -1.40 2.54
CA ILE A 88 -0.93 -2.26 2.94
C ILE A 88 0.28 -1.98 2.03
N MET A 89 0.11 -2.06 0.71
CA MET A 89 1.21 -1.86 -0.23
C MET A 89 1.77 -0.43 -0.18
N MET A 90 0.91 0.58 -0.10
CA MET A 90 1.35 1.97 0.05
C MET A 90 2.10 2.19 1.37
N ALA A 91 1.77 1.46 2.43
CA ALA A 91 2.50 1.52 3.70
C ALA A 91 3.88 0.87 3.61
N SER A 92 3.97 -0.34 3.07
CA SER A 92 5.12 -1.22 3.27
C SER A 92 5.93 -1.57 2.01
N THR A 93 5.66 -0.94 0.86
CA THR A 93 6.38 -1.19 -0.40
C THR A 93 6.61 0.10 -1.20
N LYS A 94 7.59 0.07 -2.10
CA LYS A 94 7.86 1.11 -3.10
C LYS A 94 7.41 0.63 -4.49
N PRO A 95 7.11 1.53 -5.43
CA PRO A 95 6.99 1.16 -6.84
C PRO A 95 8.20 0.34 -7.30
N GLY A 96 7.97 -0.70 -8.08
CA GLY A 96 9.00 -1.66 -8.51
C GLY A 96 9.33 -2.78 -7.49
N ASP A 97 8.87 -2.71 -6.23
CA ASP A 97 9.03 -3.83 -5.30
C ASP A 97 8.19 -5.05 -5.76
N ILE A 98 8.60 -6.24 -5.33
CA ILE A 98 7.89 -7.50 -5.59
C ILE A 98 7.06 -7.88 -4.36
N VAL A 99 5.76 -8.14 -4.57
CA VAL A 99 4.84 -8.63 -3.54
C VAL A 99 4.52 -10.11 -3.76
N LEU A 100 4.82 -10.96 -2.78
CA LEU A 100 4.44 -12.37 -2.79
C LEU A 100 3.10 -12.57 -2.05
N ASP A 101 2.19 -13.30 -2.67
CA ASP A 101 0.96 -13.79 -2.05
C ASP A 101 0.81 -15.30 -2.27
N PRO A 102 1.04 -16.12 -1.23
CA PRO A 102 0.94 -17.57 -1.34
C PRO A 102 -0.49 -18.11 -1.31
N PHE A 103 -1.50 -17.25 -1.12
CA PHE A 103 -2.93 -17.60 -1.08
C PHE A 103 -3.72 -16.61 -1.95
N PHE A 104 -3.41 -16.61 -3.24
CA PHE A 104 -3.76 -15.53 -4.15
C PHE A 104 -5.28 -15.37 -4.36
N GLY A 105 -6.04 -16.46 -4.24
CA GLY A 105 -7.49 -16.46 -4.45
C GLY A 105 -7.86 -15.82 -5.80
N SER A 106 -8.82 -14.90 -5.79
CA SER A 106 -9.23 -14.14 -6.98
C SER A 106 -8.32 -12.97 -7.36
N GLY A 107 -7.04 -13.01 -6.97
CA GLY A 107 -6.00 -12.12 -7.47
C GLY A 107 -6.08 -10.66 -7.00
N THR A 108 -6.76 -10.34 -5.90
CA THR A 108 -6.83 -8.95 -5.38
C THR A 108 -5.43 -8.36 -5.19
N THR A 109 -4.48 -9.14 -4.66
CA THR A 109 -3.10 -8.68 -4.44
C THR A 109 -2.42 -8.34 -5.76
N GLY A 110 -2.53 -9.17 -6.79
CA GLY A 110 -1.93 -8.88 -8.10
C GLY A 110 -2.56 -7.69 -8.79
N ALA A 111 -3.89 -7.57 -8.74
CA ALA A 111 -4.62 -6.45 -9.32
C ALA A 111 -4.18 -5.11 -8.69
N VAL A 112 -4.07 -5.06 -7.36
CA VAL A 112 -3.62 -3.86 -6.64
C VAL A 112 -2.13 -3.60 -6.88
N ALA A 113 -1.28 -4.63 -6.87
CA ALA A 113 0.15 -4.50 -7.15
C ALA A 113 0.40 -3.90 -8.53
N LYS A 114 -0.24 -4.46 -9.59
CA LYS A 114 -0.17 -3.96 -10.96
C LYS A 114 -0.65 -2.51 -11.05
N ARG A 115 -1.79 -2.18 -10.43
CA ARG A 115 -2.33 -0.80 -10.41
C ARG A 115 -1.34 0.18 -9.78
N LEU A 116 -0.71 -0.23 -8.69
CA LEU A 116 0.25 0.56 -7.95
C LEU A 116 1.68 0.45 -8.50
N GLY A 117 1.92 -0.13 -9.69
CA GLY A 117 3.25 -0.22 -10.27
C GLY A 117 4.25 -1.05 -9.44
N ARG A 118 3.75 -2.08 -8.74
CA ARG A 118 4.56 -3.12 -8.08
C ARG A 118 4.53 -4.39 -8.93
N HIS A 119 5.60 -5.16 -8.84
CA HIS A 119 5.60 -6.53 -9.33
C HIS A 119 4.92 -7.45 -8.30
N PHE A 120 4.44 -8.61 -8.73
CA PHE A 120 3.83 -9.58 -7.83
C PHE A 120 4.12 -11.02 -8.25
N VAL A 121 4.04 -11.92 -7.27
CA VAL A 121 4.01 -13.37 -7.46
C VAL A 121 2.82 -13.89 -6.69
N GLY A 122 1.86 -14.50 -7.39
CA GLY A 122 0.68 -15.11 -6.79
C GLY A 122 0.75 -16.63 -6.89
N ILE A 123 0.40 -17.33 -5.82
CA ILE A 123 0.25 -18.79 -5.81
C ILE A 123 -1.19 -19.13 -5.42
N GLU A 124 -1.85 -19.93 -6.24
CA GLU A 124 -3.20 -20.43 -6.01
C GLU A 124 -3.31 -21.86 -6.53
N ARG A 125 -4.13 -22.67 -5.86
CA ARG A 125 -4.35 -24.08 -6.19
C ARG A 125 -5.57 -24.28 -7.08
N GLU A 126 -6.63 -23.49 -6.86
CA GLU A 126 -7.92 -23.69 -7.52
C GLU A 126 -7.95 -22.99 -8.89
N GLN A 127 -8.11 -23.77 -9.97
CA GLN A 127 -8.06 -23.26 -11.34
C GLN A 127 -9.08 -22.15 -11.61
N ALA A 128 -10.32 -22.29 -11.11
CA ALA A 128 -11.35 -21.26 -11.28
C ALA A 128 -10.98 -19.90 -10.66
N TYR A 129 -10.17 -19.89 -9.60
CA TYR A 129 -9.67 -18.66 -9.00
C TYR A 129 -8.49 -18.08 -9.78
N ILE A 130 -7.62 -18.94 -10.31
CA ILE A 130 -6.51 -18.55 -11.19
C ILE A 130 -7.04 -17.86 -12.45
N ASP A 131 -8.04 -18.45 -13.11
CA ASP A 131 -8.61 -17.90 -14.34
C ASP A 131 -9.21 -16.51 -14.11
N ALA A 132 -10.01 -16.37 -13.06
CA ALA A 132 -10.60 -15.08 -12.69
C ALA A 132 -9.56 -14.06 -12.22
N ALA A 133 -8.48 -14.50 -11.55
CA ALA A 133 -7.39 -13.63 -11.17
C ALA A 133 -6.67 -13.07 -12.41
N ASN A 134 -6.38 -13.92 -13.39
CA ASN A 134 -5.74 -13.51 -14.65
C ASN A 134 -6.60 -12.49 -15.40
N GLU A 135 -7.89 -12.80 -15.63
CA GLU A 135 -8.81 -11.88 -16.31
C GLU A 135 -8.90 -10.52 -15.60
N ARG A 136 -9.08 -10.54 -14.27
CA ARG A 136 -9.12 -9.33 -13.45
C ARG A 136 -7.83 -8.51 -13.60
N ILE A 137 -6.67 -9.15 -13.50
CA ILE A 137 -5.36 -8.49 -13.55
C ILE A 137 -5.11 -7.92 -14.94
N ASP A 138 -5.50 -8.63 -16.00
CA ASP A 138 -5.35 -8.16 -17.38
C ASP A 138 -6.16 -6.88 -17.64
N ALA A 139 -7.36 -6.78 -17.05
CA ALA A 139 -8.19 -5.59 -17.11
C ALA A 139 -7.62 -4.40 -16.29
N VAL A 140 -6.67 -4.61 -15.39
CA VAL A 140 -6.08 -3.51 -14.60
C VAL A 140 -5.14 -2.66 -15.45
N ARG A 141 -5.42 -1.35 -15.46
CA ARG A 141 -4.49 -0.33 -15.94
C ARG A 141 -3.63 0.20 -14.79
N PRO A 142 -2.29 0.21 -14.93
CA PRO A 142 -1.41 0.88 -13.98
C PRO A 142 -1.73 2.38 -13.86
N LEU A 143 -1.50 2.94 -12.67
CA LEU A 143 -1.49 4.39 -12.49
C LEU A 143 -0.29 5.02 -13.21
N ASP A 144 -0.41 6.30 -13.54
CA ASP A 144 0.69 7.05 -14.15
C ASP A 144 1.88 7.25 -13.19
N GLY A 145 3.06 7.52 -13.76
CA GLY A 145 4.30 7.65 -12.97
C GLY A 145 4.25 8.78 -11.93
N ALA A 146 3.49 9.85 -12.21
CA ALA A 146 3.32 10.97 -11.29
C ALA A 146 2.50 10.54 -10.05
N ALA A 147 1.39 9.82 -10.22
CA ALA A 147 0.58 9.30 -9.11
C ALA A 147 1.27 8.17 -8.34
N LEU A 148 2.21 7.45 -8.98
CA LEU A 148 3.01 6.42 -8.33
C LEU A 148 4.14 6.96 -7.46
N THR A 149 4.53 8.23 -7.63
CA THR A 149 5.59 8.86 -6.84
C THR A 149 5.13 9.01 -5.40
N VAL A 150 5.67 8.16 -4.52
CA VAL A 150 5.36 8.21 -3.09
C VAL A 150 5.94 9.50 -2.51
N LEU A 151 5.12 10.29 -1.82
CA LEU A 151 5.59 11.46 -1.08
C LEU A 151 6.66 11.03 -0.07
N THR A 152 7.91 11.37 -0.36
CA THR A 152 9.05 11.17 0.53
C THR A 152 9.21 12.38 1.42
N GLY A 153 9.36 12.17 2.74
CA GLY A 153 9.66 13.27 3.66
C GLY A 153 11.05 13.84 3.44
N LYS A 154 11.30 15.06 3.93
CA LYS A 154 12.60 15.77 3.85
C LYS A 154 13.81 14.95 4.32
N ARG A 155 13.60 13.95 5.19
CA ARG A 155 14.66 13.06 5.68
C ARG A 155 15.10 12.00 4.66
N ALA A 156 14.27 11.70 3.67
CA ALA A 156 14.51 10.72 2.62
C ALA A 156 15.05 11.35 1.33
N GLU A 157 15.17 12.67 1.27
CA GLU A 157 15.85 13.37 0.17
C GLU A 157 17.34 12.94 0.12
N PRO A 158 17.92 12.82 -1.10
CA PRO A 158 19.33 12.50 -1.25
C PRO A 158 20.19 13.50 -0.48
N ARG A 159 20.96 13.01 0.49
CA ARG A 159 21.94 13.84 1.20
C ARG A 159 23.16 14.00 0.30
N VAL A 160 23.33 15.18 -0.26
CA VAL A 160 24.52 15.54 -1.02
C VAL A 160 25.61 15.94 -0.04
N ALA A 161 26.79 15.32 -0.14
CA ALA A 161 27.93 15.73 0.66
C ALA A 161 28.33 17.16 0.30
N PHE A 162 28.60 17.99 1.30
CA PHE A 162 28.93 19.40 1.09
C PHE A 162 30.15 19.58 0.18
N VAL A 163 31.16 18.72 0.34
CA VAL A 163 32.37 18.69 -0.49
C VAL A 163 32.04 18.49 -1.97
N SER A 164 31.05 17.65 -2.29
CA SER A 164 30.63 17.43 -3.68
C SER A 164 30.07 18.70 -4.34
N LEU A 165 29.51 19.63 -3.57
CA LEU A 165 29.05 20.92 -4.09
C LEU A 165 30.23 21.85 -4.44
N ILE A 166 31.32 21.77 -3.68
CA ILE A 166 32.56 22.53 -3.93
C ILE A 166 33.30 21.95 -5.13
N ASP A 167 33.51 20.64 -5.15
CA ASP A 167 34.28 19.95 -6.20
C ASP A 167 33.60 20.06 -7.57
N THR A 168 32.26 20.13 -7.61
CA THR A 168 31.49 20.31 -8.85
C THR A 168 31.34 21.78 -9.26
N GLY A 169 31.88 22.73 -8.49
CA GLY A 169 31.78 24.16 -8.77
C GLY A 169 30.39 24.76 -8.57
N LEU A 170 29.44 23.99 -8.00
CA LEU A 170 28.11 24.48 -7.65
C LEU A 170 28.14 25.45 -6.46
N MET A 171 29.21 25.44 -5.68
CA MET A 171 29.43 26.34 -4.55
C MET A 171 30.92 26.69 -4.43
N LEU A 172 31.23 27.94 -4.09
CA LEU A 172 32.61 28.39 -3.90
C LEU A 172 32.97 28.40 -2.40
N PRO A 173 34.21 28.07 -2.03
CA PRO A 173 34.70 28.29 -0.68
C PRO A 173 34.52 29.77 -0.27
N GLY A 174 33.93 30.00 0.90
CA GLY A 174 33.64 31.36 1.41
C GLY A 174 32.33 31.97 0.91
N ALA A 175 31.54 31.26 0.10
CA ALA A 175 30.20 31.70 -0.27
C ALA A 175 29.26 31.70 0.95
N THR A 176 28.56 32.81 1.18
CA THR A 176 27.54 32.91 2.23
C THR A 176 26.25 32.22 1.77
N LEU A 177 25.75 31.29 2.58
CA LEU A 177 24.53 30.55 2.31
C LEU A 177 23.37 31.19 3.01
N TYR A 178 22.23 31.25 2.34
CA TYR A 178 20.99 31.81 2.89
C TYR A 178 19.91 30.74 2.97
N ASP A 179 19.04 30.82 3.99
CA ASP A 179 17.78 30.06 3.95
C ASP A 179 16.92 30.55 2.77
N ALA A 180 15.92 29.76 2.36
CA ALA A 180 15.05 30.09 1.22
C ALA A 180 14.31 31.44 1.37
N LYS A 181 14.22 31.98 2.59
CA LYS A 181 13.59 33.28 2.90
C LYS A 181 14.60 34.40 3.20
N LYS A 182 15.91 34.13 3.03
CA LYS A 182 17.04 35.01 3.39
C LYS A 182 17.01 35.54 4.83
N ARG A 183 16.44 34.77 5.76
CA ARG A 183 16.36 35.15 7.19
C ARG A 183 17.59 34.75 7.98
N TRP A 184 18.32 33.75 7.51
CA TRP A 184 19.50 33.20 8.17
C TRP A 184 20.63 33.09 7.15
N ALA A 185 21.85 33.39 7.59
CA ALA A 185 23.07 33.28 6.81
C ALA A 185 24.08 32.37 7.53
N ALA A 186 24.83 31.57 6.78
CA ALA A 186 25.92 30.71 7.27
C ALA A 186 27.13 30.78 6.33
#